data_AF-Q0IUP0-F1
#
_entry.id   AF-Q0IUP0-F1
#
_cell.length_a   1.000
_cell.length_b   1.000
_cell.length_c   1.000
_cell.angle_alpha   90.00
_cell.angle_beta   90.00
_cell.angle_gamma   90.00
#
_symmetry.space_group_name_H-M   'P 1'
#
loop_
_entity.id
_entity.type
_entity.pdbx_description
1 polymer ?
#
loop_
_entity_poly.entity_id
_entity_poly.type
_entity_poly.pdbx_seq_one_letter_code
_entity_poly.pdbx_strand_id
1 'polypeptide(L)' 'MIEVVLNDRLGKKVRVKCNEDDTIGDLKDYEIHDGMGLELYYN' A
#
# COMPACT_ATOMS: atom_id res chain seq x y z
N MET A 1 -7.01 11.28 -3.53
CA MET A 1 -6.99 9.81 -3.66
C MET A 1 -5.62 9.37 -4.12
N ILE A 2 -4.91 8.57 -3.33
CA ILE A 2 -3.54 8.11 -3.62
C ILE A 2 -3.60 6.62 -3.95
N GLU A 3 -2.85 6.17 -4.95
CA GLU A 3 -2.63 4.73 -5.19
C GLU A 3 -1.30 4.29 -4.60
N VAL A 4 -1.37 3.23 -3.80
CA VAL A 4 -0.23 2.60 -3.16
C VAL A 4 -0.06 1.22 -3.77
N VAL A 5 1.15 0.89 -4.22
CA VAL A 5 1.49 -0.43 -4.74
C VAL A 5 2.44 -1.12 -3.78
N LEU A 6 2.06 -2.32 -3.38
CA LEU A 6 2.83 -3.19 -2.49
C LEU A 6 3.42 -4.33 -3.32
N ASN A 7 4.74 -4.50 -3.25
CA ASN A 7 5.44 -5.59 -3.92
C ASN A 7 6.06 -6.51 -2.88
N ASP A 8 5.72 -7.81 -2.91
CA ASP A 8 6.40 -8.81 -2.09
C ASP A 8 7.68 -9.32 -2.78
N ARG A 9 8.59 -9.94 -2.01
CA ARG A 9 9.85 -10.54 -2.49
C ARG A 9 9.64 -11.69 -3.47
N LEU A 10 8.46 -12.29 -3.47
CA LEU A 10 8.03 -13.31 -4.43
C LEU A 10 7.46 -12.71 -5.74
N GLY A 11 7.40 -11.38 -5.86
CA GLY A 11 6.92 -10.67 -7.04
C GLY A 11 5.40 -10.44 -7.09
N LYS A 12 4.68 -10.76 -6.00
CA LYS A 12 3.24 -10.47 -5.90
C LYS A 12 3.03 -8.95 -5.73
N LYS A 13 2.17 -8.37 -6.57
CA LYS A 13 1.81 -6.95 -6.50
C LYS A 13 0.38 -6.78 -6.01
N VAL A 14 0.18 -5.97 -4.98
CA VAL A 14 -1.13 -5.55 -4.48
C VAL A 14 -1.28 -4.05 -4.70
N ARG A 15 -2.44 -3.59 -5.16
CA ARG A 15 -2.72 -2.17 -5.36
C ARG A 15 -3.85 -1.76 -4.43
N VAL A 16 -3.61 -0.73 -3.64
CA VAL A 16 -4.55 -0.21 -2.66
C VAL A 16 -4.83 1.25 -2.99
N LYS A 17 -6.11 1.61 -3.03
CA LYS A 17 -6.55 2.99 -3.18
C LYS A 17 -6.82 3.57 -1.80
N CYS A 18 -6.14 4.66 -1.49
CA CYS A 18 -6.31 5.40 -0.24
C CYS A 18 -7.20 6.61 -0.49
N ASN A 19 -8.19 6.79 0.37
CA ASN A 19 -8.99 8.01 0.44
C ASN A 19 -8.32 9.02 1.39
N GLU A 20 -8.84 10.25 1.39
CA GLU A 20 -8.33 11.32 2.26
C GLU A 20 -8.69 11.12 3.75
N ASP A 21 -9.71 10.30 4.03
CA ASP A 21 -10.11 9.92 5.38
C ASP A 21 -9.28 8.77 5.98
N ASP A 22 -8.56 8.01 5.14
CA ASP A 22 -7.77 6.85 5.57
C ASP A 22 -6.46 7.30 6.24
N THR A 23 -6.15 6.76 7.42
CA THR A 23 -4.89 7.07 8.10
C THR A 23 -3.78 6.08 7.76
N ILE A 24 -2.53 6.48 8.02
CA ILE A 24 -1.36 5.59 7.88
C ILE A 24 -1.49 4.34 8.77
N GLY A 25 -2.19 4.44 9.91
CA GLY A 25 -2.45 3.30 10.80
C GLY A 25 -3.33 2.25 10.13
N ASP A 26 -4.44 2.69 9.53
CA ASP A 26 -5.37 1.81 8.81
C ASP A 26 -4.66 1.09 7.64
N LEU A 27 -3.84 1.83 6.89
CA LEU A 27 -3.07 1.26 5.79
C LEU A 27 -2.11 0.15 6.23
N LYS A 28 -1.50 0.31 7.41
CA LYS A 28 -0.50 -0.63 7.92
C LYS A 28 -1.13 -1.91 8.45
N ASP A 29 -2.28 -1.80 9.11
CA ASP A 29 -2.95 -2.95 9.73
C ASP A 29 -3.65 -3.87 8.70
N TYR A 30 -4.19 -3.32 7.61
CA TYR A 30 -4.94 -4.11 6.63
C TYR A 30 -4.08 -4.68 5.49
N GLU A 31 -3.02 -3.99 5.06
CA GLU A 31 -2.45 -4.27 3.73
C GLU A 31 -0.91 -4.42 3.72
N ILE A 32 -0.18 -3.95 4.75
CA ILE A 32 1.29 -3.93 4.75
C ILE A 32 1.84 -4.99 5.71
N HIS A 33 2.60 -5.94 5.18
CA HIS A 33 3.30 -6.96 5.97
C HIS A 33 4.82 -6.83 5.85
N ASP A 34 5.52 -7.39 6.84
CA ASP A 34 6.98 -7.45 6.85
C ASP A 34 7.51 -8.12 5.58
N GLY A 35 8.42 -7.44 4.89
CA GLY A 35 9.02 -7.91 3.64
C GLY A 35 8.42 -7.33 2.37
N MET A 36 7.33 -6.57 2.45
CA MET A 36 6.76 -5.85 1.30
C MET A 36 7.46 -4.50 1.06
N GLY A 37 7.75 -4.20 -0.21
CA GLY A 37 8.20 -2.90 -0.68
C GLY A 37 7.01 -2.00 -1.02
N LEU A 38 7.07 -0.74 -0.59
CA LEU A 38 6.04 0.28 -0.81
C LEU A 38 6.43 1.20 -1.96
N GLU A 39 5.57 1.32 -2.97
CA GLU A 39 5.71 2.27 -4.08
C GLU A 39 4.49 3.20 -4.11
N LEU A 40 4.73 4.51 -4.00
CA LEU A 40 3.69 5.54 -4.00
C LEU A 40 3.55 6.13 -5.41
N TYR A 41 2.34 6.14 -5.95
CA TYR A 41 2.03 6.78 -7.22
C TYR A 41 1.08 7.96 -7.00
N TYR A 42 1.57 9.15 -7.36
CA TYR A 42 0.75 10.35 -7.45
C TYR A 42 0.12 10.40 -8.85
N ASN A 43 -1.21 10.50 -8.91
CA ASN A 43 -1.93 10.84 -10.15
C ASN A 43 -2.08 12.36 -10.26
#